data_AF-A0A540NDF5-F1
#
_entry.id   AF-A0A540NDF5-F1
#
_cell.length_a   1.000
_cell.length_b   1.000
_cell.length_c   1.000
_cell.angle_alpha   90.00
_cell.angle_beta   90.00
_cell.angle_gamma   90.00
#
_symmetry.space_group_name_H-M   'P 1'
#
loop_
_entity.id
_entity.type
_entity.pdbx_description
1 polymer ?
#
loop_
_entity_poly.entity_id
_entity_poly.type
_entity_poly.pdbx_seq_one_letter_code
_entity_poly.pdbx_strand_id
1 'polypeptide(L)'
;MGEPILKASDVPTRLPANKDQSVVKSGLNVDRVTWNVTCVSMGNPHCITFGTEGGQNLKVDELRLAEIGPKFENHEVFPAQTNTEFVQVFTHSHLKMHVWERGAGATLACGTGACAVVVAAVLEGRAERNCTVDLPGGPLQIEWREENNHINMTGPAEVVFCGSVPL
;
A
#
# COMPACT_ATOMS: atom_id res chain seq x y z
N MET A 1 -7.62 -5.01 12.50
CA MET A 1 -6.40 -5.61 11.91
C MET A 1 -5.36 -5.78 13.04
N GLY A 2 -4.21 -6.37 12.75
CA GLY A 2 -3.10 -6.49 13.71
C GLY A 2 -2.16 -5.27 13.70
N GLU A 3 -0.98 -5.44 14.26
CA GLU A 3 0.12 -4.47 14.18
C GLU A 3 0.83 -4.52 12.82
N PRO A 4 1.33 -3.39 12.29
CA PRO A 4 2.16 -3.38 11.09
C PRO A 4 3.57 -3.91 11.39
N ILE A 5 4.10 -4.71 10.48
CA ILE A 5 5.50 -5.16 10.49
C ILE A 5 6.31 -4.15 9.67
N LEU A 6 7.22 -3.44 10.33
CA LEU A 6 8.00 -2.34 9.74
C LEU A 6 9.46 -2.68 9.48
N LYS A 7 10.02 -3.58 10.29
CA LYS A 7 11.44 -3.94 10.21
C LYS A 7 11.72 -4.58 8.85
N ALA A 8 12.67 -4.01 8.11
CA ALA A 8 12.99 -4.43 6.75
C ALA A 8 13.38 -5.91 6.65
N SER A 9 13.99 -6.48 7.69
CA SER A 9 14.34 -7.91 7.75
C SER A 9 13.13 -8.84 7.79
N ASP A 10 11.97 -8.33 8.20
CA ASP A 10 10.76 -9.10 8.46
C ASP A 10 9.71 -8.84 7.37
N VAL A 11 9.95 -7.86 6.49
CA VAL A 11 9.20 -7.63 5.25
C VAL A 11 9.91 -8.38 4.10
N PRO A 12 9.20 -9.11 3.23
CA PRO A 12 9.78 -9.77 2.05
C PRO A 12 10.35 -8.81 0.97
N THR A 13 11.39 -8.06 1.33
CA THR A 13 12.10 -7.10 0.47
C THR A 13 13.61 -7.22 0.68
N ARG A 14 14.38 -6.90 -0.37
CA ARG A 14 15.84 -6.77 -0.35
C ARG A 14 16.29 -5.31 -0.26
N LEU A 15 15.35 -4.36 -0.22
CA LEU A 15 15.68 -2.96 -0.01
C LEU A 15 16.27 -2.77 1.40
N PRO A 16 17.40 -2.05 1.53
CA PRO A 16 18.02 -1.83 2.82
C PRO A 16 17.16 -0.93 3.69
N ALA A 17 17.16 -1.18 5.00
CA ALA A 17 16.58 -0.26 5.97
C ALA A 17 17.31 1.09 5.93
N ASN A 18 16.56 2.18 6.01
CA ASN A 18 17.09 3.54 5.97
C ASN A 18 16.54 4.46 7.08
N LYS A 19 15.48 4.05 7.80
CA LYS A 19 14.91 4.79 8.92
C LYS A 19 14.39 3.81 9.96
N ASP A 20 14.96 3.84 11.17
CA ASP A 20 14.51 3.02 12.32
C ASP A 20 14.31 1.53 11.96
N GLN A 21 15.29 0.93 11.28
CA GLN A 21 15.26 -0.45 10.77
C GLN A 21 14.18 -0.74 9.70
N SER A 22 13.45 0.28 9.25
CA SER A 22 12.39 0.19 8.25
C SER A 22 12.85 0.71 6.88
N VAL A 23 12.12 0.35 5.82
CA VAL A 23 12.31 0.91 4.46
C VAL A 23 11.30 2.02 4.25
N VAL A 24 11.74 3.28 4.36
CA VAL A 24 10.87 4.46 4.27
C VAL A 24 11.40 5.40 3.19
N LYS A 25 10.57 5.72 2.19
CA LYS A 25 10.91 6.62 1.07
C LYS A 25 12.26 6.26 0.42
N SER A 26 12.48 4.97 0.19
CA SER A 26 13.67 4.44 -0.47
C SER A 26 13.53 4.51 -1.99
N GLY A 27 14.62 4.69 -2.72
CA GLY A 27 14.62 4.70 -4.18
C GLY A 27 14.51 3.28 -4.75
N LEU A 28 13.55 3.07 -5.66
CA LEU A 28 13.37 1.82 -6.41
C LEU A 28 13.29 2.13 -7.91
N ASN A 29 14.23 1.58 -8.70
CA ASN A 29 14.23 1.75 -10.15
C ASN A 29 13.24 0.80 -10.81
N VAL A 30 12.09 1.31 -11.24
CA VAL A 30 11.10 0.54 -11.99
C VAL A 30 10.91 1.19 -13.35
N ASP A 31 11.09 0.41 -14.42
CA ASP A 31 10.90 0.89 -15.79
C ASP A 31 11.74 2.12 -16.17
N ARG A 32 13.00 2.15 -15.70
CA ARG A 32 13.95 3.27 -15.88
C ARG A 32 13.54 4.58 -15.19
N VAL A 33 12.57 4.50 -14.29
CA VAL A 33 12.14 5.62 -13.44
C VAL A 33 12.45 5.26 -11.99
N THR A 34 13.08 6.18 -11.26
CA THR A 34 13.26 6.00 -9.82
C THR A 34 11.96 6.40 -9.10
N TRP A 35 11.40 5.46 -8.36
CA TRP A 35 10.24 5.66 -7.49
C TRP A 35 10.67 5.76 -6.03
N ASN A 36 10.00 6.63 -5.27
CA ASN A 36 10.14 6.62 -3.82
C ASN A 36 9.12 5.63 -3.25
N VAL A 37 9.62 4.62 -2.53
CA VAL A 37 8.79 3.55 -1.98
C VAL A 37 8.99 3.38 -0.47
N THR A 38 7.93 3.02 0.21
CA THR A 38 7.92 2.60 1.61
C THR A 38 7.40 1.18 1.68
N CYS A 39 8.09 0.29 2.38
CA CYS A 39 7.69 -1.11 2.50
C CYS A 39 7.13 -1.39 3.89
N VAL A 40 5.95 -2.00 3.93
CA VAL A 40 5.24 -2.41 5.15
C VAL A 40 4.71 -3.82 4.93
N SER A 41 4.60 -4.61 5.99
CA SER A 41 3.81 -5.84 5.93
C SER A 41 2.66 -5.84 6.92
N MET A 42 1.50 -6.31 6.44
CA MET A 42 0.30 -6.57 7.26
C MET A 42 0.08 -8.08 7.45
N GLY A 43 1.16 -8.87 7.36
CA GLY A 43 1.15 -10.33 7.18
C GLY A 43 1.45 -10.75 5.73
N ASN A 44 1.18 -9.86 4.77
CA ASN A 44 1.57 -9.92 3.36
C ASN A 44 2.42 -8.68 3.00
N PRO A 45 3.29 -8.73 1.97
CA PRO A 45 4.15 -7.60 1.59
C PRO A 45 3.39 -6.50 0.84
N HIS A 46 3.67 -5.25 1.20
CA HIS A 46 3.17 -4.04 0.54
C HIS A 46 4.33 -3.10 0.19
N CYS A 47 4.26 -2.54 -1.02
CA CYS A 47 5.17 -1.54 -1.54
C CYS A 47 4.35 -0.29 -1.90
N ILE A 48 4.42 0.72 -1.04
CA ILE A 48 3.61 1.92 -1.17
C ILE A 48 4.45 3.00 -1.85
N THR A 49 3.89 3.70 -2.84
CA THR A 49 4.53 4.87 -3.46
C THR A 49 3.60 6.07 -3.52
N PHE A 50 4.17 7.24 -3.21
CA PHE A 50 3.52 8.55 -3.33
C PHE A 50 4.01 9.32 -4.56
N GLY A 51 4.92 8.75 -5.34
CA GLY A 51 5.47 9.37 -6.54
C GLY A 51 6.91 8.99 -6.86
N THR A 52 7.37 9.51 -7.99
CA THR A 52 8.74 9.34 -8.47
C THR A 52 9.72 10.23 -7.70
N GLU A 53 11.00 9.92 -7.80
CA GLU A 53 12.06 10.82 -7.36
C GLU A 53 11.97 12.14 -8.15
N GLY A 54 11.90 13.27 -7.43
CA GLY A 54 11.74 14.60 -8.04
C GLY A 54 10.36 14.89 -8.64
N GLY A 55 9.42 13.94 -8.60
CA GLY A 55 8.06 14.11 -9.10
C GLY A 55 7.12 14.86 -8.15
N GLN A 56 6.06 15.46 -8.69
CA GLN A 56 4.94 15.98 -7.91
C GLN A 56 4.01 14.84 -7.44
N ASN A 57 2.98 15.18 -6.67
CA ASN A 57 1.95 14.23 -6.23
C ASN A 57 1.39 13.42 -7.41
N LEU A 58 1.31 12.10 -7.24
CA LEU A 58 0.69 11.21 -8.23
C LEU A 58 -0.78 11.58 -8.44
N LYS A 59 -1.22 11.48 -9.69
CA LYS A 59 -2.63 11.38 -10.03
C LYS A 59 -2.95 9.93 -10.34
N VAL A 60 -3.50 9.23 -9.36
CA VAL A 60 -3.62 7.76 -9.41
C VAL A 60 -4.57 7.28 -10.52
N ASP A 61 -5.52 8.11 -10.94
CA ASP A 61 -6.44 7.82 -12.05
C ASP A 61 -5.77 7.84 -13.43
N GLU A 62 -4.64 8.53 -13.57
CA GLU A 62 -3.90 8.64 -14.84
C GLU A 62 -2.86 7.50 -15.00
N LEU A 63 -2.69 6.63 -14.00
CA LEU A 63 -1.73 5.55 -14.02
C LEU A 63 -2.19 4.38 -14.89
N ARG A 64 -1.31 3.92 -15.78
CA ARG A 64 -1.49 2.70 -16.57
C ARG A 64 -1.13 1.48 -15.71
N LEU A 65 -1.98 1.13 -14.73
CA LEU A 65 -1.71 0.07 -13.73
C LEU A 65 -1.33 -1.27 -14.37
N ALA A 66 -1.99 -1.66 -15.47
CA ALA A 66 -1.68 -2.90 -16.17
C ALA A 66 -0.26 -2.94 -16.77
N GLU A 67 0.37 -1.78 -16.98
CA GLU A 67 1.74 -1.70 -17.49
C GLU A 67 2.76 -1.61 -16.36
N ILE A 68 2.50 -0.80 -15.33
CA ILE A 68 3.46 -0.54 -14.25
C ILE A 68 3.35 -1.55 -13.11
N GLY A 69 2.15 -2.04 -12.79
CA GLY A 69 1.86 -2.94 -11.69
C GLY A 69 2.68 -4.23 -11.72
N PRO A 70 2.67 -5.00 -12.83
CA PRO A 70 3.48 -6.22 -12.95
C PRO A 70 4.98 -6.01 -12.73
N LYS A 71 5.49 -4.80 -13.06
CA LYS A 71 6.90 -4.44 -12.93
C LYS A 71 7.30 -4.22 -11.48
N PHE A 72 6.39 -3.74 -10.63
CA PHE A 72 6.58 -3.72 -9.18
C PHE A 72 6.35 -5.09 -8.55
N GLU A 73 5.25 -5.76 -8.91
CA GLU A 73 4.88 -7.07 -8.34
C GLU A 73 6.03 -8.08 -8.45
N ASN A 74 6.67 -8.14 -9.62
CA ASN A 74 7.73 -9.10 -9.92
C ASN A 74 9.13 -8.49 -9.83
N HIS A 75 9.28 -7.32 -9.20
CA HIS A 75 10.58 -6.68 -9.09
C HIS A 75 11.55 -7.57 -8.28
N GLU A 76 12.80 -7.68 -8.72
CA GLU A 76 13.81 -8.58 -8.13
C GLU A 76 14.13 -8.32 -6.65
N VAL A 77 13.73 -7.14 -6.14
CA VAL A 77 13.90 -6.76 -4.74
C VAL A 77 12.83 -7.42 -3.86
N PHE A 78 11.71 -7.88 -4.42
CA PHE A 78 10.63 -8.53 -3.70
C PHE A 78 10.64 -10.04 -3.95
N PRO A 79 11.41 -10.84 -3.18
CA PRO A 79 11.55 -12.28 -3.41
C PRO A 79 10.23 -13.07 -3.30
N ALA A 80 9.23 -12.54 -2.60
CA ALA A 80 7.89 -13.14 -2.47
C ALA A 80 6.82 -12.36 -3.26
N GLN A 81 7.25 -11.57 -4.26
CA GLN A 81 6.47 -10.53 -4.94
C GLN A 81 5.88 -9.51 -3.93
N THR A 82 5.16 -8.51 -4.41
CA THR A 82 4.50 -7.54 -3.52
C THR A 82 3.17 -7.03 -4.07
N ASN A 83 2.27 -6.66 -3.17
CA ASN A 83 1.20 -5.72 -3.50
C ASN A 83 1.81 -4.34 -3.66
N THR A 84 1.28 -3.53 -4.57
CA THR A 84 1.77 -2.18 -4.82
C THR A 84 0.63 -1.19 -4.75
N GLU A 85 0.72 -0.27 -3.81
CA GLU A 85 -0.26 0.80 -3.62
C GLU A 85 0.31 2.12 -4.14
N PHE A 86 -0.38 2.70 -5.13
CA PHE A 86 -0.10 4.03 -5.66
C PHE A 86 -1.02 5.02 -4.98
N VAL A 87 -0.45 6.05 -4.35
CA VAL A 87 -1.20 6.91 -3.44
C VAL A 87 -1.12 8.37 -3.86
N GLN A 88 -2.29 9.01 -3.87
CA GLN A 88 -2.48 10.44 -3.96
C GLN A 88 -2.94 10.99 -2.61
N VAL A 89 -2.22 11.98 -2.09
CA VAL A 89 -2.54 12.62 -0.82
C VAL A 89 -3.37 13.87 -1.11
N PHE A 90 -4.60 13.93 -0.59
CA PHE A 90 -5.45 15.12 -0.68
C PHE A 90 -5.27 16.03 0.54
N THR A 91 -5.33 15.44 1.73
CA THR A 91 -5.07 16.11 3.01
C THR A 91 -4.31 15.16 3.94
N HIS A 92 -3.94 15.63 5.14
CA HIS A 92 -3.32 14.77 6.15
C HIS A 92 -4.28 13.70 6.71
N SER A 93 -5.57 13.72 6.39
CA SER A 93 -6.56 12.74 6.84
C SER A 93 -7.37 12.13 5.70
N HIS A 94 -7.02 12.43 4.44
CA HIS A 94 -7.71 11.96 3.25
C HIS A 94 -6.73 11.58 2.15
N LEU A 95 -6.72 10.29 1.84
CA LEU A 95 -5.86 9.66 0.84
C LEU A 95 -6.74 9.00 -0.22
N LYS A 96 -6.23 8.92 -1.44
CA LYS A 96 -6.81 8.08 -2.49
C LYS A 96 -5.74 7.13 -3.01
N MET A 97 -6.10 5.88 -3.23
CA MET A 97 -5.15 4.90 -3.74
C MET A 97 -5.74 4.02 -4.82
N HIS A 98 -4.87 3.58 -5.72
CA HIS A 98 -5.09 2.42 -6.57
C HIS A 98 -4.07 1.33 -6.22
N VAL A 99 -4.45 0.07 -6.40
CA VAL A 99 -3.62 -1.08 -6.02
C VAL A 99 -3.40 -2.00 -7.21
N TRP A 100 -2.19 -2.54 -7.30
CA TRP A 100 -1.89 -3.75 -8.05
C TRP A 100 -1.59 -4.86 -7.06
N GLU A 101 -2.50 -5.82 -6.93
CA GLU A 101 -2.39 -6.92 -5.99
C GLU A 101 -1.61 -8.10 -6.58
N ARG A 102 -0.74 -8.67 -5.74
CA ARG A 102 0.04 -9.86 -6.06
C ARG A 102 -0.89 -11.02 -6.43
N GLY A 103 -0.75 -11.53 -7.65
CA GLY A 103 -1.53 -12.65 -8.16
C GLY A 103 -2.99 -12.35 -8.51
N ALA A 104 -3.46 -11.11 -8.34
CA ALA A 104 -4.84 -10.69 -8.63
C ALA A 104 -4.93 -9.50 -9.60
N GLY A 105 -3.88 -8.70 -9.73
CA GLY A 105 -3.83 -7.53 -10.61
C GLY A 105 -4.57 -6.33 -10.02
N ALA A 106 -5.18 -5.50 -10.88
CA ALA A 106 -5.90 -4.31 -10.45
C ALA A 106 -7.28 -4.67 -9.86
N THR A 107 -7.38 -4.69 -8.53
CA THR A 107 -8.63 -4.95 -7.79
C THR A 107 -9.36 -3.66 -7.43
N LEU A 108 -10.65 -3.77 -7.12
CA LEU A 108 -11.46 -2.61 -6.71
C LEU A 108 -11.14 -2.13 -5.29
N ALA A 109 -10.69 -3.03 -4.41
CA ALA A 109 -10.35 -2.71 -3.04
C ALA A 109 -9.38 -3.74 -2.45
N CYS A 110 -8.45 -3.28 -1.62
CA CYS A 110 -7.52 -4.10 -0.85
C CYS A 110 -7.47 -3.58 0.60
N GLY A 111 -8.03 -4.32 1.55
CA GLY A 111 -8.10 -3.88 2.95
C GLY A 111 -6.73 -3.80 3.65
N THR A 112 -5.89 -4.83 3.47
CA THR A 112 -4.51 -4.81 3.98
C THR A 112 -3.67 -3.71 3.33
N GLY A 113 -3.87 -3.46 2.04
CA GLY A 113 -3.23 -2.35 1.31
C GLY A 113 -3.63 -0.98 1.85
N ALA A 114 -4.92 -0.74 2.10
CA ALA A 114 -5.38 0.51 2.70
C ALA A 114 -4.77 0.76 4.09
N CYS A 115 -4.63 -0.29 4.90
CA CYS A 115 -3.93 -0.22 6.18
C CYS A 115 -2.46 0.16 6.01
N ALA A 116 -1.76 -0.52 5.09
CA ALA A 116 -0.34 -0.29 4.81
C ALA A 116 -0.07 1.13 4.27
N VAL A 117 -1.00 1.68 3.47
CA VAL A 117 -0.93 3.06 2.95
C VAL A 117 -0.93 4.10 4.07
N VAL A 118 -1.82 3.98 5.05
CA VAL A 118 -1.85 4.93 6.18
C VAL A 118 -0.57 4.85 7.00
N VAL A 119 -0.08 3.64 7.27
CA VAL A 119 1.20 3.44 7.95
C VAL A 119 2.34 4.12 7.19
N ALA A 120 2.46 3.87 5.88
CA ALA A 120 3.48 4.48 5.05
C ALA A 120 3.38 6.01 5.01
N ALA A 121 2.15 6.54 4.93
CA ALA A 121 1.91 7.99 4.91
C ALA A 121 2.32 8.64 6.24
N VAL A 122 2.05 8.00 7.38
CA VAL A 122 2.51 8.46 8.70
C VAL A 122 4.04 8.40 8.80
N LEU A 123 4.68 7.30 8.36
CA LEU A 123 6.14 7.15 8.40
C LEU A 123 6.89 8.19 7.55
N GLU A 124 6.27 8.60 6.43
CA GLU A 124 6.76 9.66 5.55
C GLU A 124 6.32 11.09 5.98
N GLY A 125 5.52 11.23 7.04
CA GLY A 125 5.03 12.52 7.53
C GLY A 125 4.03 13.21 6.60
N ARG A 126 3.27 12.44 5.81
CA ARG A 126 2.31 12.92 4.81
C ARG A 126 0.86 12.91 5.32
N ALA A 127 0.58 12.11 6.34
CA ALA A 127 -0.75 11.95 6.90
C ALA A 127 -0.69 11.66 8.39
N GLU A 128 -1.83 11.83 9.05
CA GLU A 128 -2.09 11.44 10.42
C GLU A 128 -2.52 9.97 10.49
N ARG A 129 -2.58 9.45 11.72
CA ARG A 129 -2.89 8.03 11.98
C ARG A 129 -4.34 7.65 11.71
N ASN A 130 -5.25 8.61 11.61
CA ASN A 130 -6.65 8.40 11.30
C ASN A 130 -6.98 9.04 9.95
N CYS A 131 -7.26 8.21 8.96
CA CYS A 131 -7.46 8.63 7.58
C CYS A 131 -8.69 7.96 6.95
N THR A 132 -9.38 8.73 6.11
CA THR A 132 -10.22 8.18 5.05
C THR A 132 -9.33 7.81 3.87
N VAL A 133 -9.44 6.57 3.40
CA VAL A 133 -8.75 6.08 2.20
C VAL A 133 -9.79 5.76 1.14
N ASP A 134 -9.78 6.50 0.03
CA ASP A 134 -10.63 6.23 -1.13
C ASP A 134 -9.98 5.18 -2.02
N LEU A 135 -10.67 4.06 -2.22
CA LEU A 135 -10.34 3.01 -3.18
C LEU A 135 -11.34 3.04 -4.35
N PRO A 136 -11.05 2.40 -5.50
CA PRO A 136 -11.99 2.34 -6.62
C PRO A 136 -13.38 1.79 -6.23
N GLY A 137 -13.43 0.82 -5.32
CA GLY A 137 -14.66 0.18 -4.84
C GLY A 137 -15.39 0.93 -3.72
N GLY A 138 -14.82 2.03 -3.20
CA GLY A 138 -15.40 2.81 -2.11
C GLY A 138 -14.39 3.12 -0.99
N PRO A 139 -14.77 4.00 -0.05
CA PRO A 139 -13.88 4.46 1.00
C PRO A 139 -13.77 3.45 2.15
N LEU A 140 -12.60 3.43 2.80
CA LEU A 140 -12.36 2.78 4.08
C LEU A 140 -11.89 3.81 5.10
N GLN A 141 -12.31 3.65 6.35
CA GLN A 141 -11.75 4.39 7.48
C GLN A 141 -10.64 3.56 8.12
N ILE A 142 -9.45 4.13 8.24
CA ILE A 142 -8.26 3.47 8.75
C ILE A 142 -7.70 4.27 9.93
N GLU A 143 -7.50 3.61 11.06
CA GLU A 143 -6.93 4.20 12.27
C GLU A 143 -5.76 3.34 12.77
N TRP A 144 -4.54 3.88 12.76
CA TRP A 144 -3.37 3.25 13.37
C TRP A 144 -3.11 3.79 14.78
N ARG A 145 -3.64 3.09 15.79
CA ARG A 145 -3.68 3.56 17.18
C ARG A 145 -2.30 3.62 17.82
N GLU A 146 -2.02 4.73 18.51
CA GLU A 146 -0.77 4.87 19.28
C GLU A 146 -0.76 4.03 20.55
N GLU A 147 -1.91 3.87 21.19
CA GLU A 147 -2.04 3.22 22.50
C GLU A 147 -1.55 1.76 22.52
N ASN A 148 -1.70 1.06 21.39
CA ASN A 148 -1.41 -0.37 21.28
C ASN A 148 -0.80 -0.77 19.93
N ASN A 149 -0.41 0.20 19.10
CA ASN A 149 0.18 -0.01 17.77
C ASN A 149 -0.70 -0.78 16.76
N HIS A 150 -1.97 -1.06 17.08
CA HIS A 150 -2.87 -1.83 16.21
C HIS A 150 -3.55 -0.94 15.17
N ILE A 151 -3.89 -1.55 14.03
CA ILE A 151 -4.65 -0.89 12.97
C ILE A 151 -6.11 -1.34 13.01
N ASN A 152 -7.01 -0.38 13.05
CA ASN A 152 -8.43 -0.57 12.85
C ASN A 152 -8.81 -0.18 11.42
N MET A 153 -9.66 -1.00 10.81
CA MET A 153 -10.19 -0.79 9.46
C MET A 153 -11.70 -0.95 9.52
N THR A 154 -12.42 0.05 9.06
CA THR A 154 -13.89 0.07 9.03
C THR A 154 -14.36 0.30 7.59
N GLY A 155 -15.24 -0.58 7.13
CA GLY A 155 -15.84 -0.54 5.80
C GLY A 155 -17.09 -1.43 5.72
N PRO A 156 -17.88 -1.31 4.64
CA PRO A 156 -19.09 -2.11 4.44
C PRO A 156 -18.76 -3.55 4.01
N ALA A 157 -19.72 -4.46 4.21
CA ALA A 157 -19.72 -5.80 3.66
C ALA A 157 -21.16 -6.21 3.33
N GLU A 158 -21.40 -6.72 2.12
CA GLU A 158 -22.74 -7.06 1.62
C GLU A 158 -22.78 -8.48 1.04
N VAL A 159 -23.89 -9.18 1.27
CA VAL A 159 -24.14 -10.51 0.70
C VAL A 159 -24.72 -10.34 -0.71
N VAL A 160 -24.07 -10.93 -1.71
CA VAL A 160 -24.56 -10.87 -3.11
C VAL A 160 -25.54 -12.02 -3.40
N PHE A 161 -25.16 -13.26 -3.13
CA PHE A 161 -26.00 -14.45 -3.30
C PHE A 161 -25.46 -15.64 -2.49
N CYS A 162 -26.27 -16.70 -2.36
CA CYS A 162 -25.87 -17.98 -1.78
C CYS A 162 -26.11 -19.11 -2.81
N GLY A 163 -25.24 -20.13 -2.85
CA GLY A 163 -25.34 -21.23 -3.81
C GLY A 163 -24.57 -22.48 -3.41
N SER A 164 -24.56 -23.49 -4.28
CA SER A 164 -23.78 -24.73 -4.13
C SER A 164 -23.08 -25.06 -5.44
N VAL A 165 -21.80 -25.45 -5.36
CA VAL A 165 -20.95 -25.75 -6.51
C VAL A 165 -20.44 -27.19 -6.38
N PRO A 166 -20.66 -28.06 -7.39
CA PRO A 166 -20.00 -29.37 -7.43
C PRO A 166 -18.49 -29.18 -7.56
N LEU A 167 -17.73 -29.94 -6.78
CA LEU A 167 -16.28 -30.00 -6.87
C LEU A 167 -15.84 -31.03 -7.92
#